data_AF-A0A1G3KLN8-F1
#
_entry.id   AF-A0A1G3KLN8-F1
#
_cell.length_a   1.000
_cell.length_b   1.000
_cell.length_c   1.000
_cell.angle_alpha   90.00
_cell.angle_beta   90.00
_cell.angle_gamma   90.00
#
_symmetry.space_group_name_H-M   'P 1'
#
loop_
_entity.id
_entity.type
_entity.pdbx_description
1 polymer ?
#
loop_
_entity_poly.entity_id
_entity_poly.type
_entity_poly.pdbx_seq_one_letter_code
_entity_poly.pdbx_strand_id
1 'polypeptide(L)' 'MDNLFINSELYEGKFVILDNFENKNIIFSSDDTNKLLDEINNKKIESPYIVYVPESNSINIL' A
#
# COMPACT_ATOMS: atom_id res chain seq x y z
N MET A 1 5.69 -19.03 5.00
CA MET A 1 5.90 -17.65 4.53
C MET A 1 4.65 -17.26 3.79
N ASP A 2 3.95 -16.24 4.28
CA ASP A 2 2.74 -15.74 3.64
C ASP A 2 3.12 -14.78 2.51
N ASN A 3 2.59 -15.03 1.32
CA ASN A 3 2.84 -14.21 0.13
C ASN A 3 1.67 -13.24 -0.07
N LEU A 4 1.98 -11.94 -0.18
CA LEU A 4 1.04 -10.89 -0.54
C LEU A 4 1.14 -10.67 -2.06
N PHE A 5 0.02 -10.83 -2.78
CA PHE A 5 -0.04 -10.59 -4.22
C PHE A 5 -0.77 -9.27 -4.46
N ILE A 6 -0.03 -8.23 -4.87
CA ILE A 6 -0.57 -6.93 -5.27
C ILE A 6 -0.47 -6.84 -6.79
N ASN A 7 -1.54 -6.39 -7.45
CA ASN A 7 -1.51 -6.13 -8.89
C ASN A 7 -0.67 -4.88 -9.18
N SER A 8 0.56 -5.07 -9.63
CA SER A 8 1.50 -3.98 -9.92
C SER A 8 1.01 -3.01 -10.99
N GLU A 9 0.21 -3.47 -11.98
CA GLU A 9 -0.31 -2.60 -13.05
C GLU A 9 -1.29 -1.53 -12.53
N LEU A 10 -1.96 -1.78 -11.41
CA LEU A 10 -2.96 -0.85 -10.85
C LEU A 10 -2.36 0.13 -9.84
N TYR A 11 -1.26 -0.29 -9.20
CA TYR A 11 -0.71 0.38 -8.02
C TYR A 11 0.73 0.83 -8.19
N GLU A 12 1.34 0.67 -9.36
CA GLU A 12 2.69 1.15 -9.63
C GLU A 12 2.90 2.61 -9.22
N GLY A 13 4.01 2.87 -8.54
CA GLY A 13 4.36 4.18 -8.03
C GLY A 13 3.54 4.64 -6.81
N LYS A 14 2.59 3.82 -6.32
CA LYS A 14 1.70 4.18 -5.21
C LYS A 14 2.04 3.43 -3.94
N PHE A 15 1.68 4.04 -2.83
CA PHE A 15 1.54 3.37 -1.55
C PHE A 15 0.12 2.80 -1.42
N VAL A 16 0.03 1.61 -0.85
CA VAL A 16 -1.21 0.85 -0.68
C VAL A 16 -1.42 0.58 0.81
N ILE A 17 -2.60 0.90 1.32
CA ILE A 17 -3.02 0.59 2.70
C ILE A 17 -3.84 -0.70 2.70
N LEU A 18 -3.45 -1.62 3.58
CA LEU A 18 -4.18 -2.83 3.91
C LEU A 18 -4.80 -2.71 5.31
N ASP A 19 -6.02 -3.21 5.49
CA ASP A 19 -6.67 -3.27 6.82
C ASP A 19 -5.95 -4.22 7.77
N ASN A 20 -5.53 -5.36 7.25
CA ASN A 20 -4.71 -6.34 7.93
C ASN A 20 -3.87 -7.14 6.90
N PHE A 21 -2.88 -7.87 7.40
CA PHE A 21 -2.01 -8.70 6.57
C PHE A 21 -2.61 -10.07 6.15
N GLU A 22 -3.59 -10.57 6.90
CA GLU A 22 -4.23 -11.89 6.68
C GLU A 22 -5.24 -11.86 5.52
N ASN A 23 -6.17 -10.91 5.56
CA ASN A 23 -7.22 -10.64 4.58
C ASN A 23 -6.69 -9.93 3.33
N LYS A 24 -5.53 -9.26 3.45
CA LYS A 24 -4.83 -8.61 2.32
C LYS A 24 -5.73 -7.63 1.56
N ASN A 25 -6.70 -7.04 2.24
CA ASN A 25 -7.71 -6.21 1.63
C ASN A 25 -7.20 -4.78 1.50
N ILE A 26 -7.13 -4.29 0.26
CA ILE A 26 -6.65 -2.94 -0.06
C ILE A 26 -7.80 -1.96 0.17
N ILE A 27 -7.63 -1.06 1.13
CA ILE A 27 -8.66 -0.07 1.48
C ILE A 27 -8.44 1.25 0.73
N PHE A 28 -7.18 1.57 0.44
CA PHE A 28 -6.80 2.84 -0.16
C PHE A 28 -5.43 2.74 -0.83
N SER A 29 -5.21 3.54 -1.87
CA SER A 29 -3.90 3.68 -2.50
C SER A 29 -3.69 5.12 -2.98
N SER A 30 -2.50 5.66 -2.77
CA SER A 30 -2.12 7.01 -3.19
C SER A 30 -0.60 7.11 -3.38
N ASP A 31 -0.16 7.95 -4.30
CA ASP A 31 1.23 8.39 -4.44
C ASP A 31 1.57 9.54 -3.47
N ASP A 32 0.56 10.31 -3.05
CA ASP A 32 0.66 11.36 -2.03
C ASP A 32 0.56 10.77 -0.62
N THR A 33 1.66 10.84 0.13
CA THR A 33 1.75 10.36 1.51
C THR A 33 0.88 11.14 2.49
N ASN A 34 0.60 12.42 2.23
CA ASN A 34 -0.25 13.22 3.13
C ASN A 34 -1.70 12.73 3.08
N LYS A 35 -2.22 12.50 1.86
CA LYS A 35 -3.57 11.91 1.67
C LYS A 35 -3.68 10.53 2.30
N LEU A 36 -2.60 9.77 2.27
CA LEU A 36 -2.55 8.43 2.83
C LEU A 36 -2.66 8.47 4.37
N LEU A 37 -1.94 9.38 5.02
CA LEU A 37 -2.03 9.61 6.46
C LEU A 37 -3.41 10.15 6.86
N ASP A 38 -3.97 11.08 6.09
CA ASP A 38 -5.31 11.61 6.32
C ASP A 38 -6.36 10.49 6.26
N GLU A 39 -6.28 9.58 5.29
CA GLU A 39 -7.18 8.42 5.20
C GLU A 39 -7.04 7.45 6.36
N ILE A 40 -5.81 7.15 6.82
CA ILE A 40 -5.58 6.31 8.01
C ILE A 40 -6.24 6.93 9.24
N ASN A 41 -6.04 8.23 9.44
CA ASN A 41 -6.59 8.96 10.57
C ASN A 41 -8.11 9.05 10.51
N ASN A 42 -8.67 9.33 9.32
CA ASN A 42 -10.11 9.45 9.11
C ASN A 42 -10.85 8.12 9.27
N LYS A 43 -10.28 7.03 8.74
CA LYS A 43 -10.89 5.70 8.82
C LYS A 43 -10.66 4.98 10.14
N LYS A 44 -9.84 5.54 11.04
CA LYS A 44 -9.48 4.97 12.35
C LYS A 44 -9.03 3.50 12.24
N ILE A 45 -8.19 3.23 11.25
CA ILE A 45 -7.63 1.88 11.06
C ILE A 45 -6.63 1.67 12.20
N GLU A 46 -6.88 0.70 13.07
CA GLU A 46 -6.06 0.50 14.28
C GLU A 46 -4.67 -0.05 13.99
N SER A 47 -4.48 -0.75 12.87
CA SER A 47 -3.19 -1.34 12.48
C SER A 47 -3.03 -1.43 10.96
N PRO A 48 -2.92 -0.28 10.27
CA PRO A 48 -2.77 -0.26 8.82
C PRO A 48 -1.38 -0.79 8.42
N TYR A 49 -1.35 -1.67 7.43
CA TYR A 49 -0.10 -2.03 6.75
C TYR A 49 0.04 -1.16 5.51
N ILE A 50 1.19 -0.51 5.36
CA ILE A 50 1.49 0.34 4.21
C ILE A 50 2.56 -0.36 3.38
N VAL A 51 2.27 -0.58 2.10
CA VAL A 51 3.18 -1.21 1.15
C VAL A 51 3.41 -0.26 -0.01
N TYR A 52 4.67 0.03 -0.32
CA TYR A 52 5.02 0.74 -1.55
C TYR A 52 5.09 -0.25 -2.71
N VAL A 53 4.39 0.04 -3.79
CA VAL A 53 4.44 -0.74 -5.02
C VAL A 53 5.37 -0.01 -5.99
N PRO A 54 6.61 -0.49 -6.15
CA PRO A 54 7.55 0.12 -7.08
C PRO A 54 7.00 0.11 -8.50
N GLU A 55 7.33 1.14 -9.28
CA GLU A 55 7.12 1.09 -10.72
C GLU A 55 7.88 -0.07 -11.34
N SER A 56 7.30 -0.71 -12.35
CA SER A 56 7.88 -1.88 -13.02
C SER A 56 9.29 -1.62 -13.59
N ASN A 57 9.65 -0.34 -13.78
CA ASN A 57 10.96 0.13 -14.25
C ASN A 57 11.91 0.63 -13.15
N SER A 58 11.59 0.45 -11.86
CA SER A 58 12.45 0.95 -10.79
C SER A 58 13.65 0.02 -10.53
N ILE A 59 14.84 0.54 -10.82
CA ILE A 59 16.13 -0.14 -10.58
C ILE A 59 16.48 0.06 -9.10
N ASN A 60 16.39 -1.02 -8.31
CA ASN A 60 16.94 -1.04 -6.96
C ASN A 60 18.44 -1.38 -7.02
N ILE A 61 19.30 -0.39 -6.72
CA ILE A 61 20.72 -0.64 -6.43
C ILE A 61 20.82 -0.79 -4.90
N LEU A 62 21.20 -1.99 -4.45
CA LEU A 62 21.47 -2.33 -3.04
C LEU A 62 22.84 -1.85 -2.59
#